data_AF-A7SEY3-F1
#
_entry.id   AF-A7SEY3-F1
#
_cell.length_a   1.000
_cell.length_b   1.000
_cell.length_c   1.000
_cell.angle_alpha   90.00
_cell.angle_beta   90.00
_cell.angle_gamma   90.00
#
_symmetry.space_group_name_H-M   'P 1'
#
loop_
_entity.id
_entity.type
_entity.pdbx_description
1 polymer ?
#
loop_
_entity_poly.entity_id
_entity_poly.type
_entity_poly.pdbx_seq_one_letter_code
_entity_poly.pdbx_strand_id
1 'polypeptide(L)'
;KHYHSMEVFSTYDLIDDRGQKVAEGHKASFCLEDTGCDAGIHRHWNCTDGGDQGVKPNCYDEYKWTIDCQWIDVTDRPHGNYRLQIKVNPNQMVAETDYDNNIAMCDAYDYGSFLLMQNCYLGE
;
A
#
# COMPACT_ATOMS: atom_id res chain seq x y z
N LYS A 1 -14.77 10.50 11.85
CA LYS A 1 -13.46 11.13 12.16
C LYS A 1 -12.61 10.06 12.81
N HIS A 2 -11.41 9.75 12.29
CA HIS A 2 -10.50 8.75 12.85
C HIS A 2 -9.08 9.34 12.90
N TYR A 3 -8.18 8.71 13.67
CA TYR A 3 -6.80 9.17 13.86
C TYR A 3 -5.82 8.37 13.00
N HIS A 4 -4.74 9.02 12.58
CA HIS A 4 -3.64 8.41 11.83
C HIS A 4 -2.48 8.19 12.80
N SER A 5 -2.08 6.94 13.01
CA SER A 5 -1.03 6.58 13.98
C SER A 5 0.39 6.65 13.39
N MET A 6 0.52 6.67 12.07
CA MET A 6 1.78 6.83 11.34
C MET A 6 1.68 7.88 10.22
N GLU A 7 2.70 8.72 10.04
CA GLU A 7 2.63 9.73 8.98
C GLU A 7 2.81 9.14 7.57
N VAL A 8 3.55 8.03 7.45
CA VAL A 8 3.75 7.28 6.20
C VAL A 8 3.66 5.80 6.52
N PHE A 9 2.55 5.16 6.16
CA PHE A 9 2.40 3.70 6.30
C PHE A 9 2.88 2.96 5.07
N SER A 10 2.57 3.51 3.88
CA SER A 10 3.02 2.93 2.63
C SER A 10 3.30 3.97 1.55
N THR A 11 4.31 3.70 0.73
CA THR A 11 4.64 4.49 -0.47
C THR A 11 4.22 3.73 -1.72
N TYR A 12 3.73 4.46 -2.72
CA TYR A 12 3.36 3.92 -4.03
C TYR A 12 4.18 4.62 -5.10
N ASP A 13 5.12 3.89 -5.70
CA ASP A 13 6.08 4.46 -6.62
C ASP A 13 5.86 3.89 -8.02
N LEU A 14 5.77 4.76 -9.01
CA LEU A 14 5.84 4.37 -10.42
C LEU A 14 7.27 4.57 -10.90
N ILE A 15 7.88 3.49 -11.38
CA ILE A 15 9.28 3.42 -11.78
C ILE A 15 9.36 3.19 -13.29
N ASP A 16 10.15 3.99 -14.01
CA ASP A 16 10.36 3.82 -15.44
C ASP A 16 11.35 2.69 -15.79
N ASP A 17 11.51 2.43 -17.09
CA ASP A 17 12.45 1.44 -17.63
C ASP A 17 13.92 1.71 -17.28
N ARG A 18 14.26 2.94 -16.85
CA ARG A 18 15.60 3.33 -16.38
C ARG A 18 15.79 3.14 -14.88
N GLY A 19 14.76 2.67 -14.18
CA GLY A 19 14.76 2.51 -12.73
C GLY A 19 14.55 3.82 -11.97
N GLN A 20 14.09 4.89 -12.64
CA GLN A 20 13.83 6.17 -11.98
C GLN A 20 12.37 6.25 -11.52
N LYS A 21 12.16 6.73 -10.30
CA LYS A 21 10.82 7.12 -9.82
C LYS A 21 10.32 8.29 -10.65
N VAL A 22 9.22 8.10 -11.37
CA VAL A 22 8.62 9.10 -12.28
C VAL A 22 7.30 9.67 -11.78
N ALA A 23 6.60 8.93 -10.92
CA ALA A 23 5.42 9.38 -10.21
C ALA A 23 5.40 8.73 -8.82
N GLU A 24 4.74 9.40 -7.89
CA GLU A 24 4.67 8.97 -6.51
C GLU A 24 3.28 9.28 -5.97
N GLY A 25 2.67 8.28 -5.37
CA GLY A 25 1.52 8.40 -4.50
C GLY A 25 1.97 8.03 -3.09
N HIS A 26 1.30 8.61 -2.11
CA HIS A 26 1.56 8.30 -0.72
C HIS A 26 0.27 7.99 0.00
N LYS A 27 0.33 6.97 0.85
CA LYS A 27 -0.68 6.79 1.88
C LYS A 27 -0.10 7.29 3.19
N ALA A 28 -0.51 8.51 3.57
CA ALA A 28 -0.49 8.87 4.98
C ALA A 28 -1.30 7.82 5.73
N SER A 29 -0.77 7.24 6.82
CA SER A 29 -1.43 6.07 7.42
C SER A 29 -2.89 6.37 7.64
N PHE A 30 -3.74 5.40 7.34
CA PHE A 30 -5.06 5.43 7.93
C PHE A 30 -5.00 4.77 9.31
N CYS A 31 -6.14 4.75 9.99
CA CYS A 31 -6.35 3.93 11.17
C CYS A 31 -5.91 2.47 10.93
N LEU A 32 -5.01 1.92 11.75
CA LEU A 32 -4.70 0.48 11.70
C LEU A 32 -5.80 -0.30 12.42
N GLU A 33 -6.55 -1.14 11.70
CA GLU A 33 -7.61 -1.98 12.27
C GLU A 33 -7.68 -3.37 11.62
N ASP A 34 -8.30 -4.32 12.33
CA ASP A 34 -8.55 -5.64 11.78
C ASP A 34 -9.80 -5.60 10.87
N THR A 35 -9.66 -5.31 9.58
CA THR A 35 -10.82 -5.30 8.66
C THR A 35 -11.33 -6.71 8.37
N GLY A 36 -10.40 -7.68 8.34
CA GLY A 36 -10.67 -9.10 8.20
C GLY A 36 -9.60 -9.96 8.87
N CYS A 37 -9.91 -11.23 9.09
CA CYS A 37 -8.97 -12.20 9.66
C CYS A 37 -9.18 -13.58 9.05
N ASP A 38 -8.17 -14.43 9.23
CA ASP A 38 -8.25 -15.85 8.87
C ASP A 38 -9.40 -16.56 9.62
N ALA A 39 -9.85 -17.68 9.05
CA ALA A 39 -10.95 -18.45 9.60
C ALA A 39 -10.68 -18.87 11.06
N GLY A 40 -11.63 -18.56 11.96
CA GLY A 40 -11.52 -18.86 13.40
C GLY A 40 -10.79 -17.80 14.21
N ILE A 41 -10.28 -16.74 13.58
CA ILE A 41 -9.63 -15.63 14.27
C ILE A 41 -10.63 -14.47 14.43
N HIS A 42 -10.75 -13.99 15.67
CA HIS A 42 -11.57 -12.81 15.98
C HIS A 42 -10.73 -11.53 15.85
N ARG A 43 -11.39 -10.51 15.29
CA ARG A 43 -10.92 -9.12 15.22
C ARG A 43 -10.78 -8.53 16.62
N HIS A 44 -9.80 -7.67 16.82
CA HIS A 44 -9.51 -6.99 18.07
C HIS A 44 -9.40 -5.48 17.88
N TRP A 45 -8.57 -5.03 16.95
CA TRP A 45 -8.32 -3.61 16.71
C TRP A 45 -9.41 -2.97 15.85
N ASN A 46 -9.87 -1.79 16.26
CA ASN A 46 -10.95 -1.05 15.60
C ASN A 46 -10.85 0.42 15.99
N CYS A 47 -10.67 1.31 15.02
CA CYS A 47 -10.49 2.73 15.35
C CYS A 47 -11.78 3.55 15.40
N THR A 48 -12.94 2.89 15.27
CA THR A 48 -14.24 3.52 15.48
C THR A 48 -14.29 4.14 16.87
N ASP A 49 -14.84 5.36 16.96
CA ASP A 49 -15.02 6.10 18.21
C ASP A 49 -13.75 6.30 19.06
N GLY A 50 -12.57 6.36 18.41
CA GLY A 50 -11.30 6.59 19.09
C GLY A 50 -10.71 5.34 19.74
N GLY A 51 -11.10 4.16 19.27
CA GLY A 51 -10.49 2.89 19.69
C GLY A 51 -9.01 2.80 19.33
N ASP A 52 -8.33 1.87 20.01
CA ASP A 52 -6.92 1.60 19.81
C ASP A 52 -6.64 1.01 18.42
N GLN A 53 -5.40 1.18 17.95
CA GLN A 53 -4.97 0.82 16.61
C GLN A 53 -3.96 -0.33 16.62
N GLY A 54 -4.04 -1.17 15.61
CA GLY A 54 -3.10 -2.24 15.36
C GLY A 54 -3.63 -3.23 14.33
N VAL A 55 -2.77 -4.18 13.95
CA VAL A 55 -3.16 -5.35 13.17
C VAL A 55 -2.77 -6.57 13.97
N LYS A 56 -3.76 -7.40 14.29
CA LYS A 56 -3.56 -8.61 15.08
C LYS A 56 -2.92 -9.69 14.22
N PRO A 57 -2.10 -10.61 14.79
CA PRO A 57 -1.60 -11.75 14.03
C PRO A 57 -2.75 -12.54 13.37
N ASN A 58 -2.56 -12.89 12.10
CA ASN A 58 -3.54 -13.54 11.22
C ASN A 58 -4.80 -12.70 10.91
N CYS A 59 -4.69 -11.39 11.08
CA CYS A 59 -5.64 -10.40 10.58
C CYS A 59 -4.95 -9.50 9.55
N TYR A 60 -5.74 -8.73 8.81
CA TYR A 60 -5.27 -7.79 7.81
C TYR A 60 -6.12 -6.53 7.82
N ASP A 61 -5.52 -5.44 7.35
CA ASP A 61 -6.15 -4.14 7.17
C ASP A 61 -6.30 -3.84 5.67
N GLU A 62 -7.54 -3.89 5.18
CA GLU A 62 -7.88 -3.70 3.77
C GLU A 62 -8.34 -2.26 3.50
N TYR A 63 -7.55 -1.54 2.71
CA TYR A 63 -7.94 -0.25 2.15
C TYR A 63 -8.51 -0.40 0.75
N LYS A 64 -9.81 -0.16 0.64
CA LYS A 64 -10.51 -0.24 -0.65
C LYS A 64 -10.07 0.88 -1.58
N TRP A 65 -10.03 0.57 -2.88
CA TRP A 65 -9.75 1.52 -3.96
C TRP A 65 -10.70 2.72 -4.01
N THR A 66 -11.87 2.63 -3.37
CA THR A 66 -12.85 3.73 -3.25
C THR A 66 -12.46 4.77 -2.21
N ILE A 67 -11.44 4.51 -1.39
CA ILE A 67 -10.97 5.44 -0.35
C ILE A 67 -10.07 6.48 -0.99
N ASP A 68 -10.21 7.73 -0.54
CA ASP A 68 -9.40 8.86 -0.99
C ASP A 68 -7.89 8.59 -0.76
N CYS A 69 -7.04 9.18 -1.60
CA CYS A 69 -5.57 8.99 -1.58
C CYS A 69 -5.09 7.53 -1.79
N GLN A 70 -5.89 6.67 -2.44
CA GLN A 70 -5.50 5.32 -2.87
C GLN A 70 -5.13 5.24 -4.35
N TRP A 71 -4.34 6.21 -4.82
CA TRP A 71 -3.89 6.25 -6.21
C TRP A 71 -2.52 6.91 -6.35
N ILE A 72 -1.89 6.66 -7.49
CA ILE A 72 -0.79 7.47 -8.01
C ILE A 72 -1.38 8.31 -9.14
N ASP A 73 -1.15 9.63 -9.13
CA ASP A 73 -1.51 10.47 -10.26
C ASP A 73 -0.48 10.28 -11.39
N VAL A 74 -0.97 9.87 -12.56
CA VAL A 74 -0.17 9.61 -13.76
C VAL A 74 -0.51 10.55 -14.93
N THR A 75 -1.31 11.59 -14.68
CA THR A 75 -1.86 12.48 -15.73
C THR A 75 -0.78 13.06 -16.64
N ASP A 76 0.35 13.48 -16.07
CA ASP A 76 1.43 14.16 -16.80
C ASP A 76 2.57 13.22 -17.20
N ARG A 77 2.33 11.91 -17.23
CA ARG A 77 3.36 10.91 -17.60
C ARG A 77 3.13 10.43 -19.05
N PRO A 78 4.20 10.22 -19.83
CA PRO A 78 4.07 9.56 -21.12
C PRO A 78 3.44 8.18 -20.99
N HIS A 79 2.70 7.71 -22.00
CA HIS A 79 2.28 6.31 -22.04
C HIS A 79 3.49 5.41 -22.31
N GLY A 80 3.52 4.23 -21.69
CA GLY A 80 4.66 3.32 -21.81
C GLY A 80 4.69 2.23 -20.74
N ASN A 81 5.86 1.62 -20.59
CA ASN A 81 6.10 0.56 -19.63
C ASN A 81 6.65 1.15 -18.33
N TYR A 82 6.14 0.62 -17.23
CA TYR A 82 6.50 1.00 -15.89
C TYR A 82 6.55 -0.21 -14.97
N ARG A 83 7.13 -0.03 -13.80
CA ARG A 83 6.96 -0.91 -12.66
C ARG A 83 6.30 -0.15 -11.52
N LEU A 84 5.22 -0.72 -10.98
CA LEU A 84 4.64 -0.27 -9.73
C LEU A 84 5.41 -0.91 -8.59
N GLN A 85 5.85 -0.10 -7.63
CA GLN A 85 6.45 -0.54 -6.38
C GLN A 85 5.62 -0.02 -5.21
N ILE A 86 5.16 -0.92 -4.37
CA ILE A 86 4.49 -0.59 -3.11
C ILE A 86 5.41 -1.02 -1.98
N LYS A 87 5.65 -0.13 -1.02
CA LYS A 87 6.39 -0.46 0.20
C LYS A 87 5.53 -0.22 1.42
N VAL A 88 5.45 -1.20 2.31
CA VAL A 88 4.79 -1.08 3.62
C VAL A 88 5.85 -0.86 4.69
N ASN A 89 5.55 -0.04 5.70
CA ASN A 89 6.50 0.36 6.75
C ASN A 89 7.89 0.76 6.19
N PRO A 90 7.96 1.66 5.19
CA PRO A 90 9.18 1.92 4.42
C PRO A 90 10.32 2.50 5.27
N ASN A 91 9.97 3.16 6.37
CA ASN A 91 10.93 3.78 7.30
C ASN A 91 11.24 2.88 8.51
N GLN A 92 10.71 1.64 8.54
CA GLN A 92 10.92 0.67 9.62
C GLN A 92 10.61 1.25 11.01
N MET A 93 9.55 2.07 11.09
CA MET A 93 9.13 2.74 12.32
C MET A 93 8.43 1.76 13.29
N VAL A 94 7.90 0.67 12.74
CA VAL A 94 7.35 -0.46 13.50
C VAL A 94 8.31 -1.64 13.34
N ALA A 95 8.59 -2.35 14.44
CA ALA A 95 9.46 -3.51 14.42
C ALA A 95 8.75 -4.71 13.79
N GLU A 96 9.36 -5.31 12.78
CA GLU A 96 8.88 -6.52 12.11
C GLU A 96 9.93 -7.64 12.20
N THR A 97 9.49 -8.89 12.12
CA THR A 97 10.38 -10.06 12.14
C THR A 97 11.14 -10.25 10.83
N ASP A 98 10.59 -9.70 9.75
CA ASP A 98 11.10 -9.77 8.39
C ASP A 98 10.68 -8.46 7.70
N TYR A 99 11.60 -7.84 6.96
CA TYR A 99 11.33 -6.65 6.15
C TYR A 99 11.53 -6.91 4.66
N ASP A 100 12.06 -8.07 4.28
CA ASP A 100 12.37 -8.41 2.89
C ASP A 100 11.05 -8.56 2.11
N ASN A 101 9.98 -9.01 2.78
CA ASN A 101 8.63 -9.14 2.23
C ASN A 101 7.77 -7.86 2.27
N ASN A 102 8.32 -6.69 2.65
CA ASN A 102 7.56 -5.44 2.72
C ASN A 102 7.35 -4.74 1.38
N ILE A 103 7.94 -5.27 0.31
CA ILE A 103 7.90 -4.67 -1.03
C ILE A 103 7.02 -5.54 -1.92
N ALA A 104 6.03 -4.93 -2.58
CA ALA A 104 5.30 -5.54 -3.69
C ALA A 104 5.67 -4.84 -4.99
N MET A 105 5.93 -5.62 -6.03
CA MET A 105 6.30 -5.16 -7.37
C MET A 105 5.31 -5.70 -8.39
N CYS A 106 4.93 -4.90 -9.37
CA CYS A 106 4.12 -5.33 -10.51
C CYS A 106 4.58 -4.65 -11.80
N ASP A 107 4.44 -5.33 -12.93
CA ASP A 107 4.56 -4.71 -14.25
C ASP A 107 3.31 -3.88 -14.54
N ALA A 108 3.51 -2.66 -15.05
CA ALA A 108 2.45 -1.72 -15.38
C ALA A 108 2.62 -1.23 -16.83
N TYR A 109 1.66 -1.59 -17.69
CA TYR A 109 1.65 -1.19 -19.09
C TYR A 109 0.56 -0.13 -19.31
N ASP A 110 0.96 1.10 -19.59
CA ASP A 110 0.06 2.19 -19.92
C ASP A 110 -0.12 2.31 -21.44
N TYR A 111 -1.31 1.94 -21.92
CA TYR A 111 -1.73 2.07 -23.32
C TYR A 111 -2.49 3.38 -23.60
N GLY A 112 -2.55 4.29 -22.62
CA GLY A 112 -3.25 5.58 -22.64
C GLY A 112 -4.77 5.50 -22.50
N SER A 113 -5.39 4.46 -23.05
CA SER A 113 -6.82 4.19 -22.86
C SER A 113 -7.12 3.28 -21.67
N PHE A 114 -6.15 2.46 -21.27
CA PHE A 114 -6.23 1.59 -20.11
C PHE A 114 -4.83 1.26 -19.61
N LEU A 115 -4.76 0.90 -18.33
CA LEU A 115 -3.59 0.35 -17.66
C LEU A 115 -3.76 -1.14 -17.48
N LEU A 116 -2.70 -1.90 -17.77
CA LEU A 116 -2.64 -3.33 -17.52
C LEU A 116 -1.59 -3.60 -16.43
N MET A 117 -2.03 -4.16 -15.31
CA MET A 117 -1.18 -4.59 -14.20
C MET A 117 -0.99 -6.10 -14.25
N GLN A 118 0.25 -6.57 -14.29
CA GLN A 118 0.57 -8.01 -14.39
C GLN A 118 1.83 -8.37 -13.59
N ASN A 119 2.05 -9.68 -13.44
CA ASN A 119 3.24 -10.26 -12.80
C ASN A 119 3.53 -9.63 -11.43
N CYS A 120 2.50 -9.47 -10.60
CA CYS A 120 2.69 -8.97 -9.25
C CYS A 120 3.36 -10.01 -8.35
N TYR A 121 4.38 -9.62 -7.61
CA TYR A 121 5.08 -10.45 -6.64
C TYR A 121 5.51 -9.64 -5.42
N LEU A 122 5.75 -10.32 -4.30
CA LEU A 122 6.47 -9.76 -3.17
C LEU A 122 7.97 -9.86 -3.48
N GLY A 123 8.67 -8.74 -3.39
CA GLY A 123 10.12 -8.69 -3.54
C GLY A 123 10.83 -9.50 -2.44
N GLU A 124 12.09 -9.85 -2.71
CA GLU A 124 13.10 -10.14 -1.69
C GLU A 124 13.89 -8.87 -1.39
#